data_AF-A0A7S2XC18-F1
#
_entry.id   AF-A0A7S2XC18-F1
#
_cell.length_a   1.000
_cell.length_b   1.000
_cell.length_c   1.000
_cell.angle_alpha   90.00
_cell.angle_beta   90.00
_cell.angle_gamma   90.00
#
_symmetry.space_group_name_H-M   'P 1'
#
loop_
_entity.id
_entity.type
_entity.pdbx_description
1 polymer ?
#
loop_
_entity_poly.entity_id
_entity_poly.type
_entity_poly.pdbx_seq_one_letter_code
_entity_poly.pdbx_strand_id
1 'polypeptide(L)'
;MSDTKSPAKAFGEIAHKEAKAGSFVVCSVGKKVVIDSQGVGLSELKKAFASDKVLFAAFNVHGVDERANVKSTRTKIIQINWIGSDVAPMKKMGALSGKSKITKVFKGMAATMNINEVDDLTVESIAKILLASGGAHKPSYYLFGPDESEKYDLNFYSKDNK
;
A
#
# COMPACT_ATOMS: atom_id res chain seq x y z
N MET A 1 24.92 16.09 6.73
CA MET A 1 24.81 15.06 5.67
C MET A 1 23.71 14.10 6.10
N SER A 2 22.50 14.22 5.56
CA SER A 2 21.40 13.33 5.92
C SER A 2 21.66 11.96 5.32
N ASP A 3 21.79 10.93 6.16
CA ASP A 3 21.81 9.53 5.76
C ASP A 3 20.66 9.28 4.78
N THR A 4 20.97 9.19 3.49
CA THR A 4 19.93 8.97 2.48
C THR A 4 19.59 7.48 2.55
N LYS A 5 18.58 7.18 3.35
CA LYS A 5 18.05 5.84 3.55
C LYS A 5 17.79 5.17 2.20
N SER A 6 18.30 3.96 2.01
CA SER A 6 18.07 3.22 0.76
C SER A 6 16.58 2.82 0.64
N PRO A 7 16.00 2.78 -0.58
CA PRO A 7 14.62 2.34 -0.78
C PRO A 7 14.32 0.95 -0.20
N ALA A 8 15.30 0.04 -0.26
CA ALA A 8 15.16 -1.31 0.31
C ALA A 8 15.08 -1.29 1.84
N LYS A 9 15.86 -0.42 2.51
CA LYS A 9 15.78 -0.24 3.97
C LYS A 9 14.45 0.39 4.38
N ALA A 10 14.02 1.44 3.69
CA ALA A 10 12.71 2.07 3.95
C ALA A 10 11.55 1.10 3.74
N PHE A 11 11.61 0.29 2.69
CA PHE A 11 10.65 -0.79 2.48
C PHE A 11 10.67 -1.82 3.62
N GLY A 12 11.85 -2.29 4.02
CA GLY A 12 12.00 -3.28 5.10
C GLY A 12 11.41 -2.80 6.42
N GLU A 13 11.55 -1.51 6.73
CA GLU A 13 10.98 -0.91 7.93
C GLU A 13 9.45 -0.90 7.91
N ILE A 14 8.82 -0.58 6.78
CA ILE A 14 7.34 -0.59 6.70
C ILE A 14 6.76 -2.00 6.54
N ALA A 15 7.57 -2.96 6.08
CA ALA A 15 7.18 -4.37 5.94
C ALA A 15 7.40 -5.21 7.21
N HIS A 16 8.06 -4.65 8.23
CA HIS A 16 8.29 -5.34 9.49
C HIS A 16 6.98 -5.56 10.26
N LYS A 17 6.88 -6.69 10.97
CA LYS A 17 5.67 -7.07 11.73
C LYS A 17 5.25 -6.06 12.81
N GLU A 18 6.19 -5.24 13.27
CA GLU A 18 5.99 -4.22 14.31
C GLU A 18 5.77 -2.81 13.73
N ALA A 19 5.85 -2.68 12.40
CA ALA A 19 5.51 -1.42 11.75
C ALA A 19 4.04 -1.08 12.02
N LYS A 20 3.74 0.21 12.14
CA LYS A 20 2.36 0.66 12.31
C LYS A 20 1.56 0.34 11.05
N ALA A 21 0.30 -0.07 11.21
CA ALA A 21 -0.64 -0.04 10.10
C ALA A 21 -0.69 1.37 9.50
N GLY A 22 -0.82 1.43 8.18
CA GLY A 22 -0.75 2.67 7.41
C GLY A 22 0.66 3.15 7.09
N SER A 23 1.73 2.52 7.61
CA SER A 23 3.09 2.90 7.23
C SER A 23 3.31 2.74 5.74
N PHE A 24 3.92 3.73 5.10
CA PHE A 24 4.11 3.73 3.64
C PHE A 24 5.46 4.29 3.23
N VAL A 25 5.90 3.88 2.05
CA VAL A 25 7.02 4.50 1.33
C VAL A 25 6.63 4.69 -0.13
N VAL A 26 6.85 5.89 -0.66
CA VAL A 26 6.65 6.26 -2.06
C VAL A 26 8.01 6.45 -2.71
N CYS A 27 8.19 5.85 -3.88
CA CYS A 27 9.41 5.91 -4.65
C CYS A 27 9.14 6.43 -6.07
N SER A 28 10.07 7.22 -6.59
CA SER A 28 10.18 7.49 -8.02
C SER A 28 11.26 6.59 -8.65
N VAL A 29 11.12 6.32 -9.94
CA VAL A 29 12.06 5.46 -10.67
C VAL A 29 12.59 6.16 -11.91
N GLY A 30 13.89 6.48 -11.89
CA GLY A 30 14.64 6.95 -13.05
C GLY A 30 15.78 5.99 -13.38
N LYS A 31 17.02 6.51 -13.39
CA LYS A 31 18.24 5.66 -13.46
C LYS A 31 18.33 4.74 -12.23
N LYS A 32 17.98 5.27 -11.06
CA LYS A 32 17.89 4.56 -9.78
C LYS A 32 16.48 4.72 -9.20
N VAL A 33 16.16 3.89 -8.21
CA VAL A 33 14.98 4.06 -7.36
C VAL A 33 15.33 5.06 -6.27
N VAL A 34 14.47 6.05 -6.03
CA VAL A 34 14.66 7.10 -5.03
C VAL A 34 13.39 7.21 -4.19
N ILE A 35 13.55 7.41 -2.88
CA ILE A 35 12.41 7.69 -1.98
C ILE A 35 11.92 9.11 -2.27
N ASP A 36 10.65 9.24 -2.64
CA ASP A 36 9.97 10.53 -2.83
C ASP A 36 9.29 10.96 -1.52
N SER A 37 8.67 10.02 -0.80
CA SER A 37 8.02 10.27 0.50
C SER A 37 7.98 9.01 1.37
N GLN A 38 7.85 9.19 2.68
CA GLN A 38 7.62 8.12 3.66
C GLN A 38 6.78 8.69 4.81
N GLY A 39 5.77 7.95 5.28
CA GLY A 39 4.86 8.44 6.32
C GLY A 39 3.92 7.36 6.84
N VAL A 40 2.81 7.77 7.45
CA VAL A 40 1.80 6.88 8.02
C VAL A 40 0.38 7.38 7.74
N GLY A 41 -0.48 6.49 7.27
CA GLY A 41 -1.91 6.73 7.08
C GLY A 41 -2.29 7.02 5.63
N LEU A 42 -3.54 6.71 5.28
CA LEU A 42 -3.98 6.77 3.88
C LEU A 42 -4.04 8.21 3.36
N SER A 43 -4.47 9.16 4.20
CA SER A 43 -4.52 10.58 3.85
C SER A 43 -3.14 11.16 3.49
N GLU A 44 -2.10 10.82 4.24
CA GLU A 44 -0.74 11.28 3.98
C GLU A 44 -0.16 10.62 2.73
N LEU A 45 -0.43 9.32 2.52
CA LEU A 45 -0.06 8.64 1.28
C LEU A 45 -0.69 9.31 0.04
N LYS A 46 -1.98 9.67 0.10
CA LYS A 46 -2.66 10.37 -0.99
C LYS A 46 -1.97 11.68 -1.36
N LYS A 47 -1.54 12.46 -0.37
CA LYS A 47 -0.82 13.73 -0.57
C LYS A 47 0.54 13.56 -1.24
N ALA A 48 1.14 12.37 -1.17
CA ALA A 48 2.41 12.07 -1.82
C ALA A 48 2.27 11.82 -3.34
N PHE A 49 1.05 11.66 -3.87
CA PHE A 49 0.83 11.46 -5.30
C PHE A 49 0.64 12.78 -6.04
N ALA A 50 1.55 13.04 -6.99
CA ALA A 50 1.51 14.22 -7.85
C ALA A 50 1.04 13.85 -9.26
N SER A 51 0.17 14.67 -9.87
CA SER A 51 -0.45 14.41 -11.18
C SER A 51 0.56 14.40 -12.34
N ASP A 52 1.74 14.99 -12.17
CA ASP A 52 2.80 15.10 -13.18
C ASP A 52 3.89 14.02 -13.05
N LYS A 53 3.73 13.07 -12.11
CA LYS A 53 4.73 12.02 -11.82
C LYS A 53 4.21 10.59 -12.04
N VAL A 54 5.17 9.71 -12.35
CA VAL A 54 5.02 8.25 -12.19
C VAL A 54 5.67 7.86 -10.88
N LEU A 55 4.89 7.29 -9.96
CA LEU A 55 5.32 6.93 -8.62
C LEU A 55 4.93 5.50 -8.29
N PHE A 56 5.62 4.91 -7.32
CA PHE A 56 5.37 3.57 -6.83
C PHE A 56 5.36 3.58 -5.31
N ALA A 57 4.27 3.14 -4.70
CA ALA A 57 4.17 3.08 -3.25
C ALA A 57 4.08 1.64 -2.75
N ALA A 58 4.64 1.40 -1.56
CA ALA A 58 4.33 0.26 -0.74
C ALA A 58 3.58 0.76 0.50
N PHE A 59 2.43 0.15 0.78
CA PHE A 59 1.53 0.55 1.86
C PHE A 59 1.21 -0.63 2.76
N ASN A 60 1.44 -0.49 4.07
CA ASN A 60 1.22 -1.54 5.04
C ASN A 60 -0.22 -1.51 5.58
N VAL A 61 -0.98 -2.56 5.29
CA VAL A 61 -2.31 -2.83 5.87
C VAL A 61 -2.19 -3.97 6.87
N HIS A 62 -2.80 -3.82 8.04
CA HIS A 62 -2.88 -4.93 9.00
C HIS A 62 -4.21 -5.65 8.85
N GLY A 63 -4.16 -6.94 8.51
CA GLY A 63 -5.30 -7.84 8.62
C GLY A 63 -5.34 -8.43 10.02
N VAL A 64 -6.44 -8.22 10.73
CA VAL A 64 -6.59 -8.65 12.11
C VAL A 64 -7.69 -9.70 12.22
N ASP A 65 -7.34 -10.88 12.75
CA ASP A 65 -8.29 -11.90 13.17
C ASP A 65 -8.40 -11.82 14.69
N GLU A 66 -9.62 -11.59 15.16
CA GLU A 66 -9.95 -11.44 16.57
C GLU A 66 -11.09 -12.39 16.90
N ARG A 67 -10.81 -13.38 17.76
CA ARG A 67 -11.77 -14.39 18.22
C ARG A 67 -11.62 -14.59 19.71
N ALA A 68 -12.69 -14.34 20.45
CA ALA A 68 -12.73 -14.44 21.91
C ALA A 68 -11.51 -13.72 22.56
N ASN A 69 -10.50 -14.47 22.99
CA ASN A 69 -9.33 -13.96 23.70
C ASN A 69 -8.04 -13.98 22.87
N VAL A 70 -8.11 -14.29 21.57
CA VAL A 70 -6.93 -14.39 20.69
C VAL A 70 -7.02 -13.32 19.59
N LYS A 71 -5.98 -12.48 19.51
CA LYS A 71 -5.78 -11.49 18.45
C LYS A 71 -4.55 -11.86 17.63
N SER A 72 -4.72 -12.13 16.34
CA SER A 72 -3.64 -12.35 15.39
C SER A 72 -3.60 -11.21 14.38
N THR A 73 -2.45 -10.56 14.24
CA THR A 73 -2.24 -9.48 13.27
C THR A 73 -1.28 -9.94 12.20
N ARG A 74 -1.63 -9.71 10.92
CA ARG A 74 -0.81 -10.04 9.76
C ARG A 74 -0.59 -8.80 8.92
N THR A 75 0.68 -8.47 8.67
CA THR A 75 1.10 -7.43 7.73
C THR A 75 0.77 -7.85 6.30
N LYS A 76 0.09 -6.97 5.57
CA LYS A 76 -0.27 -7.11 4.15
C LYS A 76 0.23 -5.88 3.42
N ILE A 77 1.27 -6.03 2.61
CA ILE A 77 1.80 -4.90 1.85
C ILE A 77 1.11 -4.80 0.48
N ILE A 78 0.56 -3.64 0.18
CA ILE A 78 0.02 -3.31 -1.14
C ILE A 78 1.09 -2.57 -1.92
N GLN A 79 1.32 -2.97 -3.17
CA GLN A 79 2.01 -2.13 -4.13
C GLN A 79 1.01 -1.27 -4.90
N ILE A 80 1.26 0.03 -4.98
CA ILE A 80 0.45 0.98 -5.74
C ILE A 80 1.32 1.55 -6.85
N ASN A 81 0.91 1.37 -8.10
CA ASN A 81 1.54 1.96 -9.26
C ASN A 81 0.72 3.20 -9.64
N TRP A 82 1.29 4.37 -9.41
CA TRP A 82 0.68 5.67 -9.71
C TRP A 82 1.20 6.21 -11.04
N ILE A 83 0.28 6.56 -11.94
CA ILE A 83 0.58 7.32 -13.15
C ILE A 83 -0.33 8.53 -13.14
N GLY A 84 0.22 9.69 -12.77
CA GLY A 84 -0.55 10.92 -12.74
C GLY A 84 -1.12 11.28 -14.12
N SER A 85 -2.31 11.91 -14.09
CA SER A 85 -3.06 12.33 -15.27
C SER A 85 -2.24 13.23 -16.21
N ASP A 86 -1.49 14.16 -15.64
CA ASP A 86 -0.67 15.18 -16.33
C ASP A 86 0.71 14.66 -16.77
N VAL A 87 1.04 13.39 -16.52
CA VAL A 87 2.30 12.81 -17.01
C VAL A 87 2.31 12.81 -18.55
N ALA A 88 3.31 13.46 -19.13
CA ALA A 88 3.50 13.47 -20.59
C ALA A 88 3.56 12.03 -21.17
N PRO A 89 2.97 11.76 -22.35
CA PRO A 89 2.89 10.41 -22.92
C PRO A 89 4.22 9.65 -22.96
N MET A 90 5.31 10.33 -23.33
CA MET A 90 6.65 9.73 -23.37
C MET A 90 7.14 9.23 -22.00
N LYS A 91 6.80 9.93 -20.91
CA LYS A 91 7.16 9.54 -19.55
C LYS A 91 6.30 8.37 -19.06
N LYS A 92 5.04 8.25 -19.52
CA LYS A 92 4.16 7.11 -19.22
C LYS A 92 4.75 5.78 -19.73
N MET A 93 5.44 5.78 -20.87
CA MET A 93 6.13 4.58 -21.39
C MET A 93 7.20 4.05 -20.42
N GLY A 94 7.80 4.92 -19.61
CA GLY A 94 8.75 4.53 -18.57
C GLY A 94 8.12 3.73 -17.42
N ALA A 95 6.80 3.77 -17.23
CA ALA A 95 6.12 3.14 -16.10
C ALA A 95 6.31 1.62 -16.05
N LEU A 96 6.31 0.93 -17.19
CA LEU A 96 6.54 -0.52 -17.23
C LEU A 96 7.97 -0.87 -16.78
N SER A 97 8.96 -0.12 -17.26
CA SER A 97 10.35 -0.28 -16.83
C SER A 97 10.53 0.06 -15.35
N GLY A 98 9.80 1.07 -14.86
CA GLY A 98 9.76 1.47 -13.46
C GLY A 98 9.21 0.35 -12.58
N LYS A 99 8.10 -0.28 -13.00
CA LYS A 99 7.48 -1.40 -12.31
C LYS A 99 8.43 -2.60 -12.16
N SER A 100 9.18 -2.93 -13.21
CA SER A 100 10.18 -4.00 -13.16
C SER A 100 11.29 -3.71 -12.14
N LYS A 101 11.75 -2.46 -12.06
CA LYS A 101 12.76 -2.04 -11.07
C LYS A 101 12.20 -2.02 -9.64
N ILE A 102 11.00 -1.48 -9.43
CA ILE A 102 10.45 -1.37 -8.07
C ILE A 102 10.11 -2.74 -7.48
N THR A 103 9.70 -3.72 -8.30
CA THR A 103 9.44 -5.10 -7.86
C THR A 103 10.72 -5.81 -7.37
N LYS A 104 11.90 -5.26 -7.67
CA LYS A 104 13.17 -5.71 -7.08
C LYS A 104 13.40 -5.16 -5.68
N VAL A 105 12.74 -4.06 -5.32
CA VAL A 105 12.80 -3.41 -4.00
C VAL A 105 11.65 -3.89 -3.12
N PHE A 106 10.41 -3.78 -3.60
CA PHE A 106 9.21 -4.18 -2.88
C PHE A 106 8.99 -5.68 -3.04
N LYS A 107 9.21 -6.44 -1.96
CA LYS A 107 9.10 -7.91 -1.93
C LYS A 107 7.90 -8.36 -1.11
N GLY A 108 7.26 -9.46 -1.49
CA GLY A 108 6.18 -10.05 -0.70
C GLY A 108 4.87 -9.24 -0.72
N MET A 109 4.56 -8.58 -1.84
CA MET A 109 3.31 -7.82 -1.97
C MET A 109 2.11 -8.75 -1.90
N ALA A 110 1.13 -8.42 -1.07
CA ALA A 110 -0.13 -9.14 -0.95
C ALA A 110 -1.07 -8.83 -2.13
N ALA A 111 -0.98 -7.61 -2.68
CA ALA A 111 -1.76 -7.17 -3.82
C ALA A 111 -1.05 -6.04 -4.57
N THR A 112 -1.48 -5.75 -5.80
CA THR A 112 -0.99 -4.63 -6.60
C THR A 112 -2.15 -3.88 -7.22
N MET A 113 -2.17 -2.55 -7.06
CA MET A 113 -3.12 -1.65 -7.68
C MET A 113 -2.41 -0.77 -8.71
N ASN A 114 -3.08 -0.47 -9.83
CA ASN A 114 -2.64 0.55 -10.77
C ASN A 114 -3.72 1.62 -10.78
N ILE A 115 -3.35 2.85 -10.45
CA ILE A 115 -4.29 3.96 -10.32
C ILE A 115 -3.69 5.22 -10.97
N ASN A 116 -4.58 6.07 -11.47
CA ASN A 116 -4.28 7.37 -12.06
C ASN A 116 -5.11 8.50 -11.45
N GLU A 117 -6.09 8.17 -10.61
CA GLU A 117 -6.87 9.10 -9.81
C GLU A 117 -6.70 8.79 -8.32
N VAL A 118 -6.41 9.81 -7.50
CA VAL A 118 -6.13 9.62 -6.06
C VAL A 118 -7.39 9.17 -5.30
N ASP A 119 -8.56 9.50 -5.84
CA ASP A 119 -9.85 9.13 -5.26
C ASP A 119 -10.15 7.63 -5.38
N ASP A 120 -9.51 6.92 -6.31
CA ASP A 120 -9.59 5.46 -6.42
C ASP A 120 -8.87 4.74 -5.27
N LEU A 121 -7.99 5.45 -4.54
CA LEU A 121 -7.28 4.89 -3.41
C LEU A 121 -8.13 5.04 -2.13
N THR A 122 -9.02 4.09 -1.85
CA THR A 122 -9.88 4.10 -0.65
C THR A 122 -9.64 2.87 0.20
N VAL A 123 -10.03 2.93 1.48
CA VAL A 123 -10.03 1.75 2.36
C VAL A 123 -10.82 0.58 1.74
N GLU A 124 -11.93 0.90 1.07
CA GLU A 124 -12.78 -0.10 0.43
C GLU A 124 -12.12 -0.72 -0.82
N SER A 125 -11.51 0.08 -1.70
CA SER A 125 -10.86 -0.43 -2.91
C SER A 125 -9.65 -1.31 -2.57
N ILE A 126 -8.88 -0.93 -1.54
CA ILE A 126 -7.77 -1.73 -1.04
C ILE A 126 -8.27 -3.00 -0.32
N ALA A 127 -9.32 -2.91 0.50
CA ALA A 127 -9.90 -4.09 1.16
C ALA A 127 -10.40 -5.11 0.13
N LYS A 128 -11.09 -4.66 -0.92
CA LYS A 128 -11.58 -5.51 -2.02
C LYS A 128 -10.45 -6.29 -2.69
N ILE A 129 -9.33 -5.63 -3.03
CA ILE A 129 -8.21 -6.32 -3.68
C ILE A 129 -7.50 -7.28 -2.72
N LEU A 130 -7.38 -6.94 -1.43
CA LEU A 130 -6.81 -7.83 -0.42
C LEU A 130 -7.65 -9.10 -0.21
N LEU A 131 -8.97 -8.98 -0.23
CA LEU A 131 -9.88 -10.12 -0.15
C LEU A 131 -9.74 -11.02 -1.37
N ALA A 132 -9.68 -10.44 -2.57
CA ALA A 132 -9.49 -11.19 -3.80
C ALA A 132 -8.15 -11.95 -3.83
N SER A 133 -7.08 -11.37 -3.27
CA SER A 133 -5.76 -12.02 -3.16
C SER A 133 -5.60 -12.95 -1.96
N GLY A 134 -6.50 -12.89 -0.97
CA GLY A 134 -6.32 -13.45 0.37
C GLY A 134 -6.57 -14.96 0.52
N GLY A 135 -7.02 -15.64 -0.55
CA GLY A 135 -7.46 -17.03 -0.48
C GLY A 135 -8.67 -17.21 0.46
N ALA A 136 -8.84 -18.40 1.01
CA ALA A 136 -10.03 -18.74 1.82
C ALA A 136 -10.09 -18.08 3.21
N HIS A 137 -9.00 -17.46 3.70
CA HIS A 137 -8.93 -16.94 5.06
C HIS A 137 -9.10 -15.41 5.12
N LYS A 138 -10.34 -14.99 5.39
CA LYS A 138 -10.73 -13.59 5.59
C LYS A 138 -10.48 -13.16 7.04
N PRO A 139 -9.77 -12.03 7.31
CA PRO A 139 -9.63 -11.51 8.67
C PRO A 139 -10.95 -10.90 9.17
N SER A 140 -11.03 -10.61 10.47
CA SER A 140 -12.18 -9.92 11.08
C SER A 140 -12.29 -8.48 10.59
N TYR A 141 -11.16 -7.78 10.44
CA TYR A 141 -11.08 -6.42 9.89
C TYR A 141 -9.70 -6.12 9.30
N TYR A 142 -9.61 -5.02 8.55
CA TYR A 142 -8.37 -4.38 8.14
C TYR A 142 -8.16 -3.05 8.87
N LEU A 143 -6.91 -2.73 9.20
CA LEU A 143 -6.48 -1.41 9.67
C LEU A 143 -5.58 -0.75 8.62
N PHE A 144 -5.90 0.49 8.27
CA PHE A 144 -5.20 1.32 7.29
C PHE A 144 -4.41 2.46 7.91
N GLY A 145 -4.53 2.65 9.23
CA GLY A 145 -3.85 3.69 10.00
C GLY A 145 -3.37 3.17 11.34
N PRO A 146 -2.67 4.01 12.13
CA PRO A 146 -2.08 3.61 13.41
C PRO A 146 -3.11 3.32 14.50
N ASP A 147 -4.36 3.75 14.30
CA ASP A 147 -5.50 3.55 15.17
C ASP A 147 -6.73 3.03 14.37
N GLU A 148 -7.88 2.90 15.03
CA GLU A 148 -9.10 2.36 14.42
C GLU A 148 -9.90 3.39 13.59
N SER A 149 -9.42 4.64 13.44
CA SER A 149 -10.13 5.65 12.62
C SER A 149 -10.21 5.28 11.14
N GLU A 150 -9.23 4.51 10.65
CA GLU A 150 -9.21 3.94 9.30
C GLU A 150 -9.37 2.41 9.36
N LYS A 151 -10.35 1.93 10.13
CA LYS A 151 -10.72 0.50 10.20
C LYS A 151 -11.78 0.14 9.16
N TYR A 152 -11.62 -1.02 8.55
CA TYR A 152 -12.62 -1.61 7.64
C TYR A 152 -13.06 -2.98 8.15
N ASP A 153 -14.25 -3.03 8.75
CA ASP A 153 -14.83 -4.26 9.26
C ASP A 153 -15.30 -5.17 8.12
N LEU A 154 -14.95 -6.44 8.22
CA LEU A 154 -15.22 -7.44 7.19
C LEU A 154 -16.44 -8.31 7.53
N ASN A 155 -16.95 -8.18 8.75
CA ASN A 155 -18.10 -8.91 9.29
C ASN A 155 -19.46 -8.40 8.78
N PHE A 156 -19.52 -7.37 7.91
CA PHE A 156 -20.79 -6.97 7.30
C PHE A 156 -21.40 -8.03 6.37
N TYR A 157 -20.59 -8.96 5.85
CA TYR A 157 -21.06 -10.02 4.94
C TYR A 157 -21.63 -11.28 5.64
N SER A 158 -21.69 -11.33 6.97
CA SER A 158 -22.24 -12.49 7.69
C SER A 158 -23.69 -12.32 8.15
N LYS A 159 -24.33 -11.15 7.92
CA LYS A 159 -25.74 -10.94 8.31
C LYS A 159 -26.78 -11.38 7.28
N ASP A 160 -26.37 -11.74 6.06
CA ASP A 160 -27.30 -12.20 5.02
C ASP A 160 -26.87 -13.57 4.46
N ASN A 161 -27.02 -14.63 5.27
CA ASN A 161 -27.20 -15.99 4.74
C ASN A 161 -27.82 -16.89 5.82
N LYS A 162 -29.16 -16.88 5.83
CA LYS A 162 -30.11 -17.84 6.44
C LYS A 162 -30.14 -17.98 7.96
#